data_AF-A0A1Q8G765-F1
#
_entry.id   AF-A0A1Q8G765-F1
#
_cell.length_a   1.000
_cell.length_b   1.000
_cell.length_c   1.000
_cell.angle_alpha   90.00
_cell.angle_beta   90.00
_cell.angle_gamma   90.00
#
_symmetry.space_group_name_H-M   'P 1'
#
loop_
_entity.id
_entity.type
_entity.pdbx_description
1 polymer ?
#
loop_
_entity_poly.entity_id
_entity_poly.type
_entity_poly.pdbx_seq_one_letter_code
_entity_poly.pdbx_strand_id
1 'polypeptide(L)'
;MDELYYDLERKRNRLHQALTDYWKTLKAFFEDGQKLINEIDLASLERRVKAKDFYDIYPREKGTPPIRRHFSSGHNRKSFAAYLLLSKKYKGFIKLSSKIEDCGLASRTVMWENKSLWMSHTPPSHIEKDKIGYTGKLNWMLGILGNMDVSFIVALLMMENPKFTFLSLLNCKVEDKHGKSRLEIGETSISFMIEKSRAKAFKKEGLSDLSLEIISTLLEMRTANLANLPTNLSKYLFVILAMNSKDKDFTCAQGSRVTAYLTGRTEGSLFIGSLFPSLADAGISRNQITHSKLRASEGVLEYFRTGSIRAVSRKLGNGTRVALEHYLPKPLIAAYNTRQVRRFQNLMLVSACANEDYLLDAVDFSNLNELHSFILEMLALDSKGNNPLISYLKDKIDETRERHQGDLIANISERSLSLLYAYKLIAENNNIGASTLAQKDSKTGLAPISFITLAKHLNTTLSQHNESSVRETNFSAKNKALLMAEKLEWDQLIMRRANIS
;
A
#
# COMPACT_ATOMS: atom_id res chain seq x y z
N MET A 1 14.78 0.57 -19.45
CA MET A 1 14.67 1.16 -18.08
C MET A 1 13.22 1.42 -17.73
N ASP A 2 12.45 2.02 -18.63
CA ASP A 2 11.02 2.31 -18.42
C ASP A 2 10.18 1.05 -18.17
N GLU A 3 10.47 -0.04 -18.88
CA GLU A 3 9.85 -1.35 -18.64
C GLU A 3 10.08 -1.85 -17.20
N LEU A 4 11.32 -1.77 -16.70
CA LEU A 4 11.64 -2.21 -15.34
C LEU A 4 10.99 -1.31 -14.28
N TYR A 5 10.93 -0.01 -14.55
CA TYR A 5 10.23 0.94 -13.69
C TYR A 5 8.73 0.63 -13.65
N TYR A 6 8.10 0.44 -14.82
CA TYR A 6 6.69 0.10 -14.93
C TYR A 6 6.37 -1.22 -14.23
N ASP A 7 7.14 -2.27 -14.48
CA ASP A 7 6.90 -3.58 -13.87
C ASP A 7 7.05 -3.56 -12.36
N LEU A 8 8.05 -2.84 -11.82
CA LEU A 8 8.22 -2.69 -10.39
C LEU A 8 7.06 -1.90 -9.76
N GLU A 9 6.62 -0.83 -10.42
CA GLU A 9 5.50 0.00 -9.96
C GLU A 9 4.18 -0.76 -10.01
N ARG A 10 3.91 -1.51 -11.09
CA ARG A 10 2.75 -2.40 -11.23
C ARG A 10 2.69 -3.42 -10.09
N LYS A 11 3.80 -4.13 -9.82
CA LYS A 11 3.91 -5.08 -8.71
C LYS A 11 3.65 -4.41 -7.35
N ARG A 12 4.26 -3.24 -7.13
CA ARG A 12 4.05 -2.43 -5.91
C ARG A 12 2.58 -2.08 -5.74
N ASN A 13 1.92 -1.58 -6.79
CA ASN A 13 0.52 -1.16 -6.74
C ASN A 13 -0.43 -2.35 -6.48
N ARG A 14 -0.17 -3.51 -7.09
CA ARG A 14 -0.95 -4.72 -6.83
C ARG A 14 -0.85 -5.20 -5.39
N LEU A 15 0.36 -5.22 -4.83
CA LEU A 15 0.53 -5.56 -3.43
C LEU A 15 -0.13 -4.52 -2.50
N HIS A 16 0.01 -3.24 -2.82
CA HIS A 16 -0.61 -2.15 -2.06
C HIS A 16 -2.14 -2.30 -2.01
N GLN A 17 -2.76 -2.60 -3.15
CA GLN A 17 -4.19 -2.83 -3.25
C GLN A 17 -4.63 -4.02 -2.40
N ALA A 18 -3.96 -5.18 -2.52
CA ALA A 18 -4.26 -6.36 -1.72
C ALA A 18 -4.16 -6.10 -0.20
N LEU A 19 -3.12 -5.37 0.23
CA LEU A 19 -2.94 -4.99 1.64
C LEU A 19 -4.03 -4.01 2.10
N THR A 20 -4.44 -3.09 1.22
CA THR A 20 -5.52 -2.13 1.49
C THR A 20 -6.87 -2.82 1.60
N ASP A 21 -7.16 -3.80 0.75
CA ASP A 21 -8.40 -4.57 0.79
C ASP A 21 -8.47 -5.48 2.04
N TYR A 22 -7.34 -6.04 2.45
CA TYR A 22 -7.22 -6.70 3.75
C TYR A 22 -7.53 -5.73 4.90
N TRP A 23 -6.92 -4.53 4.88
CA TRP A 23 -7.16 -3.51 5.89
C TRP A 23 -8.63 -3.08 5.96
N LYS A 24 -9.25 -2.77 4.82
CA LYS A 24 -10.68 -2.41 4.73
C LYS A 24 -11.58 -3.48 5.32
N THR A 25 -11.31 -4.75 5.00
CA THR A 25 -12.04 -5.88 5.57
C THR A 25 -11.90 -5.91 7.09
N LEU A 26 -10.67 -5.89 7.60
CA LEU A 26 -10.41 -5.91 9.05
C LEU A 26 -11.09 -4.74 9.77
N LYS A 27 -10.97 -3.53 9.23
CA LYS A 27 -11.58 -2.30 9.77
C LYS A 27 -13.11 -2.42 9.80
N ALA A 28 -13.73 -2.88 8.72
CA ALA A 28 -15.18 -3.04 8.65
C ALA A 28 -15.70 -4.01 9.74
N PHE A 29 -15.00 -5.13 9.95
CA PHE A 29 -15.34 -6.06 11.04
C PHE A 29 -15.20 -5.41 12.41
N PHE A 30 -14.14 -4.64 12.65
CA PHE A 30 -13.97 -3.91 13.91
C PHE A 30 -15.10 -2.92 14.17
N GLU A 31 -15.42 -2.07 13.17
CA GLU A 31 -16.48 -1.07 13.27
C GLU A 31 -17.86 -1.71 13.51
N ASP A 32 -18.19 -2.79 12.80
CA ASP A 32 -19.43 -3.54 13.00
C ASP A 32 -19.49 -4.17 14.40
N GLY A 33 -18.38 -4.75 14.87
CA GLY A 33 -18.26 -5.29 16.22
C GLY A 33 -18.48 -4.24 17.30
N GLN A 34 -17.89 -3.04 17.16
CA GLN A 34 -18.12 -1.96 18.12
C GLN A 34 -19.57 -1.44 18.07
N LYS A 35 -20.19 -1.34 16.89
CA LYS A 35 -21.61 -0.99 16.76
C LYS A 35 -22.49 -1.97 17.54
N LEU A 36 -22.30 -3.28 17.32
CA LEU A 36 -23.04 -4.32 18.04
C LEU A 36 -22.84 -4.24 19.56
N ILE A 37 -21.60 -4.05 20.02
CA ILE A 37 -21.30 -3.94 21.45
C ILE A 37 -22.05 -2.75 22.07
N ASN A 38 -22.12 -1.63 21.37
CA ASN A 38 -22.77 -0.40 21.84
C ASN A 38 -24.32 -0.50 21.84
N GLU A 39 -24.92 -1.48 21.15
CA GLU A 39 -26.37 -1.73 21.19
C GLU A 39 -26.84 -2.39 22.51
N ILE A 40 -25.91 -2.95 23.30
CA ILE A 40 -26.25 -3.72 24.50
C ILE A 40 -25.97 -2.92 25.78
N ASP A 41 -27.00 -2.77 26.61
CA ASP A 41 -26.84 -2.23 27.96
C ASP A 41 -26.03 -3.21 28.84
N LEU A 42 -24.81 -2.80 29.17
CA LEU A 42 -23.91 -3.56 30.02
C LEU A 42 -24.52 -3.78 31.42
N ALA A 43 -25.23 -2.82 31.99
CA ALA A 43 -25.77 -2.94 33.35
C ALA A 43 -26.88 -4.01 33.43
N SER A 44 -27.76 -4.07 32.44
CA SER A 44 -28.75 -5.14 32.28
C SER A 44 -28.07 -6.51 32.13
N LEU A 45 -27.06 -6.61 31.27
CA LEU A 45 -26.36 -7.87 31.04
C LEU A 45 -25.64 -8.36 32.30
N GLU A 46 -25.02 -7.47 33.06
CA GLU A 46 -24.36 -7.79 34.33
C GLU A 46 -25.33 -8.29 35.40
N ARG A 47 -26.51 -7.66 35.53
CA ARG A 47 -27.56 -8.12 36.45
C ARG A 47 -27.95 -9.55 36.11
N ARG A 48 -28.12 -9.83 34.82
CA ARG A 48 -28.45 -11.14 34.28
C ARG A 48 -27.38 -12.18 34.62
N VAL A 49 -26.10 -11.83 34.43
CA VAL A 49 -24.97 -12.70 34.75
C VAL A 49 -24.89 -13.00 36.25
N LYS A 50 -25.03 -11.97 37.11
CA LYS A 50 -25.04 -12.13 38.57
C LYS A 50 -26.19 -13.00 39.07
N ALA A 51 -27.36 -12.90 38.43
CA ALA A 51 -28.53 -13.71 38.75
C ALA A 51 -28.46 -15.16 38.21
N LYS A 52 -27.41 -15.52 37.45
CA LYS A 52 -27.29 -16.79 36.73
C LYS A 52 -28.46 -17.07 35.77
N ASP A 53 -29.11 -16.01 35.26
CA ASP A 53 -30.17 -16.11 34.26
C ASP A 53 -29.53 -16.19 32.86
N PHE A 54 -29.18 -17.39 32.42
CA PHE A 54 -28.43 -17.57 31.18
C PHE A 54 -29.28 -17.91 29.95
N TYR A 55 -30.57 -18.14 30.11
CA TYR A 55 -31.38 -18.74 29.06
C TYR A 55 -32.63 -17.94 28.74
N ASP A 56 -32.84 -17.65 27.46
CA ASP A 56 -34.11 -17.16 26.93
C ASP A 56 -35.02 -18.36 26.62
N ILE A 57 -36.30 -18.27 27.01
CA ILE A 57 -37.30 -19.32 26.83
C ILE A 57 -38.23 -18.94 25.69
N TYR A 58 -38.31 -19.81 24.68
CA TYR A 58 -39.18 -19.63 23.51
C TYR A 58 -40.32 -20.66 23.55
N PRO A 59 -41.60 -20.22 23.63
CA PRO A 59 -42.74 -21.12 23.65
C PRO A 59 -42.87 -21.87 22.32
N ARG A 60 -43.45 -23.07 22.37
CA ARG A 60 -43.75 -23.94 21.22
C ARG A 60 -45.21 -24.38 21.24
N GLU A 61 -45.63 -25.02 20.16
CA GLU A 61 -46.95 -25.64 20.04
C GLU A 61 -47.27 -26.57 21.22
N LYS A 62 -48.57 -26.69 21.50
CA LYS A 62 -49.11 -27.36 22.68
C LYS A 62 -48.61 -28.81 22.76
N GLY A 63 -47.94 -29.17 23.85
CA GLY A 63 -47.38 -30.51 24.08
C GLY A 63 -45.88 -30.66 23.76
N THR A 64 -45.24 -29.67 23.14
CA THR A 64 -43.78 -29.67 22.93
C THR A 64 -43.07 -28.82 24.00
N PRO A 65 -41.99 -29.30 24.64
CA PRO A 65 -41.22 -28.49 25.59
C PRO A 65 -40.67 -27.20 24.96
N PRO A 66 -40.64 -26.07 25.70
CA PRO A 66 -40.14 -24.81 25.19
C PRO A 66 -38.64 -24.88 24.88
N ILE A 67 -38.19 -24.12 23.87
CA ILE A 67 -36.76 -24.05 23.54
C ILE A 67 -36.09 -23.15 24.55
N ARG A 68 -34.99 -23.62 25.13
CA ARG A 68 -34.07 -22.79 25.90
C ARG A 68 -32.87 -22.46 25.04
N ARG A 69 -32.58 -21.17 24.84
CA ARG A 69 -31.35 -20.74 24.15
C ARG A 69 -30.52 -19.88 25.07
N HIS A 70 -29.22 -20.11 25.08
CA HIS A 70 -28.31 -19.26 25.84
C HIS A 70 -28.38 -17.84 25.29
N PHE A 71 -28.51 -16.81 26.14
CA PHE A 71 -28.72 -15.44 25.64
C PHE A 71 -27.54 -14.90 24.84
N SER A 72 -26.34 -15.46 25.03
CA SER A 72 -25.12 -15.13 24.28
C SER A 72 -24.71 -16.22 23.26
N SER A 73 -25.65 -17.04 22.78
CA SER A 73 -25.36 -18.13 21.82
C SER A 73 -25.13 -17.68 20.37
N GLY A 74 -25.35 -16.41 20.04
CA GLY A 74 -25.18 -15.91 18.68
C GLY A 74 -26.28 -16.34 17.71
N HIS A 75 -27.42 -16.84 18.22
CA HIS A 75 -28.54 -17.31 17.40
C HIS A 75 -29.40 -16.19 16.79
N ASN A 76 -29.12 -14.94 17.16
CA ASN A 76 -29.66 -13.71 16.58
C ASN A 76 -28.69 -12.55 16.86
N ARG A 77 -28.93 -11.38 16.24
CA ARG A 77 -28.09 -10.18 16.39
C ARG A 77 -27.86 -9.78 17.85
N LYS A 78 -28.92 -9.67 18.65
CA LYS A 78 -28.83 -9.27 20.07
C LYS A 78 -28.01 -10.26 20.89
N SER A 79 -28.21 -11.55 20.64
CA SER A 79 -27.48 -12.62 21.29
C SER A 79 -26.00 -12.60 20.95
N PHE A 80 -25.67 -12.33 19.68
CA PHE A 80 -24.30 -12.18 19.23
C PHE A 80 -23.62 -10.94 19.81
N ALA A 81 -24.30 -9.81 19.85
CA ALA A 81 -23.82 -8.59 20.48
C ALA A 81 -23.53 -8.79 21.99
N ALA A 82 -24.42 -9.47 22.71
CA ALA A 82 -24.20 -9.85 24.11
C ALA A 82 -22.95 -10.73 24.27
N TYR A 83 -22.73 -11.67 23.36
CA TYR A 83 -21.53 -12.50 23.34
C TYR A 83 -20.25 -11.67 23.14
N LEU A 84 -20.24 -10.72 22.20
CA LEU A 84 -19.10 -9.83 21.96
C LEU A 84 -18.78 -8.96 23.19
N LEU A 85 -19.80 -8.34 23.79
CA LEU A 85 -19.62 -7.48 24.98
C LEU A 85 -19.06 -8.27 26.17
N LEU A 86 -19.59 -9.46 26.45
CA LEU A 86 -19.07 -10.32 27.52
C LEU A 86 -17.68 -10.84 27.22
N SER A 87 -17.40 -11.17 25.96
CA SER A 87 -16.08 -11.60 25.51
C SER A 87 -15.03 -10.52 25.74
N LYS A 88 -15.35 -9.26 25.41
CA LYS A 88 -14.53 -8.08 25.66
C LYS A 88 -14.26 -7.87 27.15
N LYS A 89 -15.31 -7.97 27.98
CA LYS A 89 -15.21 -7.70 29.42
C LYS A 89 -14.46 -8.79 30.18
N TYR A 90 -14.80 -10.05 29.95
CA TYR A 90 -14.31 -11.17 30.76
C TYR A 90 -13.08 -11.86 30.18
N LYS A 91 -12.43 -11.25 29.17
CA LYS A 91 -11.33 -11.87 28.44
C LYS A 91 -11.71 -13.27 27.94
N GLY A 92 -12.98 -13.48 27.56
CA GLY A 92 -13.57 -14.80 27.33
C GLY A 92 -12.91 -15.60 26.21
N PHE A 93 -12.38 -14.93 25.18
CA PHE A 93 -11.59 -15.55 24.11
C PHE A 93 -10.15 -15.89 24.50
N ILE A 94 -9.61 -15.16 25.48
CA ILE A 94 -8.22 -15.20 25.93
C ILE A 94 -8.07 -16.31 26.97
N LYS A 95 -9.02 -16.41 27.92
CA LYS A 95 -9.01 -17.41 29.00
C LYS A 95 -10.02 -18.53 28.76
N LEU A 96 -9.64 -19.49 27.92
CA LEU A 96 -10.38 -20.74 27.67
C LEU A 96 -10.28 -21.75 28.83
N SER A 97 -10.27 -21.29 30.08
CA SER A 97 -10.31 -22.18 31.25
C SER A 97 -11.72 -22.23 31.85
N SER A 98 -11.98 -23.26 32.65
CA SER A 98 -13.24 -23.77 33.22
C SER A 98 -14.18 -22.80 33.97
N LYS A 99 -14.05 -21.47 33.79
CA LYS A 99 -14.87 -20.42 34.43
C LYS A 99 -15.76 -19.63 33.45
N ILE A 100 -15.85 -20.05 32.17
CA ILE A 100 -16.66 -19.37 31.14
C ILE A 100 -18.15 -19.32 31.53
N GLU A 101 -18.64 -20.36 32.20
CA GLU A 101 -20.04 -20.47 32.64
C GLU A 101 -20.43 -19.39 33.66
N ASP A 102 -19.51 -18.99 34.54
CA ASP A 102 -19.75 -17.91 35.52
C ASP A 102 -19.81 -16.51 34.87
N CYS A 103 -19.37 -16.39 33.61
CA CYS A 103 -19.31 -15.13 32.88
C CYS A 103 -20.48 -14.93 31.92
N GLY A 104 -21.45 -15.87 31.88
CA GLY A 104 -22.60 -15.82 30.97
C GLY A 104 -22.22 -15.88 29.49
N LEU A 105 -21.10 -16.51 29.15
CA LEU A 105 -20.68 -16.74 27.77
C LEU A 105 -21.15 -18.12 27.31
N ALA A 106 -21.82 -18.18 26.16
CA ALA A 106 -22.13 -19.45 25.53
C ALA A 106 -20.84 -20.21 25.18
N SER A 107 -20.93 -21.54 25.16
CA SER A 107 -19.79 -22.39 24.81
C SER A 107 -19.34 -22.17 23.36
N ARG A 108 -18.09 -22.52 23.08
CA ARG A 108 -17.53 -22.45 21.72
C ARG A 108 -18.36 -23.27 20.72
N THR A 109 -18.86 -24.43 21.14
CA THR A 109 -19.70 -25.32 20.33
C THR A 109 -20.98 -24.63 19.90
N VAL A 110 -21.68 -23.98 20.84
CA VAL A 110 -22.92 -23.25 20.56
C VAL A 110 -22.68 -22.08 19.59
N MET A 111 -21.57 -21.35 19.75
CA MET A 111 -21.20 -20.28 18.84
C MET A 111 -20.83 -20.77 17.44
N TRP A 112 -20.25 -21.98 17.35
CA TRP A 112 -19.93 -22.64 16.09
C TRP A 112 -21.19 -23.13 15.37
N GLU A 113 -22.15 -23.69 16.09
CA GLU A 113 -23.44 -24.12 15.54
C GLU A 113 -24.21 -22.93 14.93
N ASN A 114 -24.17 -21.77 15.59
CA ASN A 114 -24.83 -20.55 15.10
C ASN A 114 -23.97 -19.72 14.13
N LYS A 115 -22.81 -20.22 13.67
CA LYS A 115 -21.86 -19.42 12.86
C LYS A 115 -22.44 -18.82 11.60
N SER A 116 -23.28 -19.57 10.88
CA SER A 116 -23.89 -19.10 9.64
C SER A 116 -24.82 -17.92 9.88
N LEU A 117 -25.58 -17.95 10.99
CA LEU A 117 -26.51 -16.90 11.36
C LEU A 117 -25.78 -15.60 11.67
N TRP A 118 -24.86 -15.60 12.64
CA TRP A 118 -24.18 -14.35 12.97
C TRP A 118 -23.23 -13.88 11.87
N MET A 119 -22.60 -14.77 11.09
CA MET A 119 -21.79 -14.36 9.93
C MET A 119 -22.62 -13.70 8.82
N SER A 120 -23.90 -14.05 8.66
CA SER A 120 -24.79 -13.41 7.68
C SER A 120 -25.05 -11.93 7.96
N HIS A 121 -24.79 -11.49 9.20
CA HIS A 121 -24.92 -10.10 9.63
C HIS A 121 -23.60 -9.33 9.63
N THR A 122 -22.49 -9.96 9.22
CA THR A 122 -21.17 -9.33 9.18
C THR A 122 -20.88 -8.67 7.84
N PRO A 123 -20.03 -7.63 7.81
CA PRO A 123 -19.70 -6.92 6.57
C PRO A 123 -19.03 -7.84 5.52
N PRO A 124 -19.17 -7.50 4.23
CA PRO A 124 -18.53 -8.25 3.16
C PRO A 124 -17.00 -8.19 3.26
N SER A 125 -16.36 -9.22 2.74
CA SER A 125 -14.91 -9.33 2.67
C SER A 125 -14.39 -8.82 1.33
N HIS A 126 -13.37 -7.97 1.35
CA HIS A 126 -12.62 -7.57 0.16
C HIS A 126 -11.46 -8.54 -0.15
N ILE A 127 -11.32 -9.63 0.61
CA ILE A 127 -10.28 -10.64 0.40
C ILE A 127 -10.74 -11.63 -0.69
N GLU A 128 -9.94 -11.81 -1.74
CA GLU A 128 -10.28 -12.67 -2.89
C GLU A 128 -10.58 -14.13 -2.49
N LYS A 129 -9.72 -14.71 -1.64
CA LYS A 129 -9.93 -16.02 -1.03
C LYS A 129 -9.89 -15.86 0.48
N ASP A 130 -11.06 -15.54 1.04
CA ASP A 130 -11.22 -15.36 2.47
C ASP A 130 -11.04 -16.67 3.24
N LYS A 131 -9.80 -16.94 3.63
CA LYS A 131 -9.39 -18.06 4.49
C LYS A 131 -9.33 -17.67 5.96
N ILE A 132 -9.87 -16.50 6.33
CA ILE A 132 -9.88 -16.05 7.72
C ILE A 132 -10.99 -16.80 8.44
N GLY A 133 -10.58 -17.68 9.35
CA GLY A 133 -11.51 -18.44 10.16
C GLY A 133 -12.39 -17.53 11.03
N TYR A 134 -13.55 -18.05 11.44
CA TYR A 134 -14.53 -17.31 12.24
C TYR A 134 -13.92 -16.68 13.51
N THR A 135 -12.97 -17.37 14.18
CA THR A 135 -12.26 -16.82 15.35
C THR A 135 -11.42 -15.60 14.99
N GLY A 136 -10.80 -15.56 13.81
CA GLY A 136 -10.07 -14.38 13.33
C GLY A 136 -11.00 -13.19 13.14
N LYS A 137 -12.15 -13.42 12.51
CA LYS A 137 -13.19 -12.39 12.32
C LYS A 137 -13.76 -11.87 13.64
N LEU A 138 -13.99 -12.76 14.60
CA LEU A 138 -14.41 -12.37 15.96
C LEU A 138 -13.32 -11.56 16.68
N ASN A 139 -12.05 -11.91 16.52
CA ASN A 139 -10.95 -11.12 17.07
C ASN A 139 -10.94 -9.71 16.47
N TRP A 140 -11.14 -9.56 15.15
CA TRP A 140 -11.23 -8.25 14.51
C TRP A 140 -12.38 -7.42 15.07
N MET A 141 -13.57 -8.01 15.25
CA MET A 141 -14.71 -7.34 15.89
C MET A 141 -14.42 -6.82 17.30
N LEU A 142 -13.53 -7.50 18.03
CA LEU A 142 -13.07 -7.10 19.37
C LEU A 142 -11.86 -6.16 19.34
N GLY A 143 -11.30 -5.84 18.17
CA GLY A 143 -10.07 -5.05 18.04
C GLY A 143 -8.81 -5.80 18.47
N ILE A 144 -8.82 -7.13 18.38
CA ILE A 144 -7.71 -8.01 18.74
C ILE A 144 -6.98 -8.45 17.46
N LEU A 145 -5.68 -8.21 17.41
CA LEU A 145 -4.83 -8.53 16.27
C LEU A 145 -4.00 -9.80 16.49
N GLY A 146 -3.67 -10.48 15.39
CA GLY A 146 -2.70 -11.55 15.31
C GLY A 146 -1.42 -11.14 14.55
N ASN A 147 -0.45 -12.06 14.50
CA ASN A 147 0.81 -11.83 13.77
C ASN A 147 0.60 -11.56 12.27
N MET A 148 -0.43 -12.15 11.66
CA MET A 148 -0.78 -11.96 10.25
C MET A 148 -1.27 -10.53 10.00
N ASP A 149 -2.19 -10.04 10.84
CA ASP A 149 -2.72 -8.68 10.74
C ASP A 149 -1.59 -7.65 10.85
N VAL A 150 -0.75 -7.78 11.88
CA VAL A 150 0.41 -6.91 12.08
C VAL A 150 1.36 -6.98 10.89
N SER A 151 1.54 -8.14 10.26
CA SER A 151 2.40 -8.29 9.09
C SER A 151 1.94 -7.44 7.92
N PHE A 152 0.65 -7.50 7.60
CA PHE A 152 0.08 -6.80 6.46
C PHE A 152 -0.07 -5.31 6.74
N ILE A 153 -0.51 -4.94 7.95
CA ILE A 153 -0.63 -3.53 8.37
C ILE A 153 0.73 -2.84 8.37
N VAL A 154 1.77 -3.46 8.93
CA VAL A 154 3.12 -2.89 8.91
C VAL A 154 3.67 -2.80 7.48
N ALA A 155 3.37 -3.77 6.61
CA ALA A 155 3.75 -3.69 5.21
C ALA A 155 3.09 -2.49 4.51
N LEU A 156 1.78 -2.28 4.71
CA LEU A 156 1.03 -1.18 4.14
C LEU A 156 1.56 0.18 4.63
N LEU A 157 1.73 0.34 5.94
CA LEU A 157 2.31 1.56 6.54
C LEU A 157 3.73 1.85 6.03
N MET A 158 4.54 0.82 5.76
CA MET A 158 5.88 1.01 5.19
C MET A 158 5.86 1.48 3.73
N MET A 159 4.84 1.09 2.97
CA MET A 159 4.66 1.52 1.57
C MET A 159 4.14 2.95 1.49
N GLU A 160 3.32 3.38 2.46
CA GLU A 160 2.84 4.76 2.59
C GLU A 160 3.88 5.69 3.20
N ASN A 161 4.61 5.22 4.21
CA ASN A 161 5.59 5.99 4.98
C ASN A 161 6.96 5.28 5.00
N PRO A 162 7.69 5.33 3.88
CA PRO A 162 8.95 4.64 3.73
C PRO A 162 10.09 5.28 4.53
N LYS A 163 9.90 6.28 5.41
CA LYS A 163 10.95 6.60 6.41
C LYS A 163 10.93 5.63 7.57
N PHE A 164 9.81 4.96 7.85
CA PHE A 164 9.69 4.01 8.96
C PHE A 164 10.15 2.59 8.58
N THR A 165 11.05 2.04 9.40
CA THR A 165 11.56 0.67 9.21
C THR A 165 10.62 -0.36 9.84
N PHE A 166 10.68 -1.60 9.37
CA PHE A 166 9.90 -2.71 9.92
C PHE A 166 9.97 -2.80 11.45
N LEU A 167 11.17 -2.89 12.01
CA LEU A 167 11.36 -3.02 13.46
C LEU A 167 10.97 -1.76 14.24
N SER A 168 11.07 -0.57 13.63
CA SER A 168 10.64 0.66 14.30
C SER A 168 9.11 0.73 14.39
N LEU A 169 8.39 0.33 13.33
CA LEU A 169 6.93 0.24 13.37
C LEU A 169 6.44 -0.87 14.29
N LEU A 170 7.03 -2.07 14.18
CA LEU A 170 6.62 -3.22 14.99
C LEU A 170 6.68 -2.93 16.50
N ASN A 171 7.70 -2.19 16.93
CA ASN A 171 7.93 -1.86 18.33
C ASN A 171 7.52 -0.42 18.69
N CYS A 172 6.74 0.26 17.84
CA CYS A 172 6.41 1.65 18.09
C CYS A 172 5.48 1.80 19.29
N LYS A 173 5.71 2.88 20.04
CA LYS A 173 4.90 3.26 21.18
C LYS A 173 3.97 4.40 20.79
N VAL A 174 2.81 4.46 21.42
CA VAL A 174 1.79 5.48 21.16
C VAL A 174 1.96 6.72 22.04
N GLU A 175 2.67 6.57 23.15
CA GLU A 175 2.96 7.62 24.12
C GLU A 175 4.45 7.64 24.47
N ASP A 176 4.93 8.76 24.98
CA ASP A 176 6.28 8.91 25.51
C ASP A 176 6.40 8.45 26.98
N LYS A 177 7.56 8.74 27.60
CA LYS A 177 7.81 8.41 29.01
C LYS A 177 6.92 9.22 29.98
N HIS A 178 6.41 10.37 29.54
CA HIS A 178 5.56 11.29 30.29
C HIS A 178 4.06 11.12 29.96
N GLY A 179 3.69 10.18 29.10
CA GLY A 179 2.29 9.95 28.69
C GLY A 179 1.82 10.86 27.54
N LYS A 180 2.72 11.63 26.92
CA LYS A 180 2.36 12.48 25.77
C LYS A 180 2.24 11.64 24.50
N SER A 181 1.19 11.88 23.72
CA SER A 181 0.96 11.22 22.43
C SER A 181 2.15 11.38 21.47
N ARG A 182 2.43 10.33 20.70
CA ARG A 182 3.43 10.32 19.62
C ARG A 182 2.87 10.78 18.27
N LEU A 183 1.57 11.07 18.21
CA LEU A 183 0.96 11.81 17.10
C LEU A 183 1.05 13.31 17.40
N GLU A 184 1.63 14.04 16.46
CA GLU A 184 1.78 15.49 16.53
C GLU A 184 1.04 16.13 15.36
N ILE A 185 0.12 17.04 15.67
CA ILE A 185 -0.56 17.88 14.69
C ILE A 185 0.44 18.94 14.22
N GLY A 186 0.82 18.89 12.94
CA GLY A 186 1.60 19.95 12.29
C GLY A 186 0.70 20.90 11.50
N GLU A 187 1.30 21.93 10.89
CA GLU A 187 0.58 22.93 10.08
C GLU A 187 -0.10 22.34 8.84
N THR A 188 0.51 21.32 8.21
CA THR A 188 0.06 20.76 6.93
C THR A 188 -0.35 19.29 7.01
N SER A 189 0.09 18.56 8.03
CA SER A 189 -0.27 17.14 8.20
C SER A 189 -0.09 16.69 9.65
N ILE A 190 -0.82 15.64 10.03
CA ILE A 190 -0.54 14.91 11.27
C ILE A 190 0.68 14.04 11.04
N SER A 191 1.60 14.10 11.98
CA SER A 191 2.88 13.40 11.91
C SER A 191 3.02 12.40 13.04
N PHE A 192 3.73 11.30 12.78
CA PHE A 192 3.98 10.26 13.76
C PHE A 192 5.47 10.18 14.10
N MET A 193 5.78 10.14 15.39
CA MET A 193 7.16 10.08 15.89
C MET A 193 7.48 8.70 16.46
N ILE A 194 8.44 8.00 15.85
CA ILE A 194 8.86 6.66 16.25
C ILE A 194 10.31 6.66 16.72
N GLU A 195 10.56 5.98 17.85
CA GLU A 195 11.91 5.70 18.33
C GLU A 195 12.57 4.57 17.52
N LYS A 196 13.78 4.81 17.04
CA LYS A 196 14.64 3.75 16.53
C LYS A 196 15.46 3.15 17.67
N SER A 197 15.01 2.02 18.22
CA SER A 197 15.69 1.34 19.33
C SER A 197 17.18 1.07 19.07
N ARG A 198 17.53 0.73 17.81
CA ARG A 198 18.92 0.45 17.40
C ARG A 198 19.81 1.70 17.31
N ALA A 199 19.23 2.87 17.08
CA ALA A 199 19.96 4.12 16.84
C ALA A 199 19.76 5.17 17.95
N LYS A 200 18.91 4.88 18.96
CA LYS A 200 18.49 5.81 20.03
C LYS A 200 18.07 7.19 19.49
N ALA A 201 17.46 7.21 18.31
CA ALA A 201 17.08 8.42 17.59
C ALA A 201 15.60 8.36 17.21
N PHE A 202 14.94 9.52 17.14
CA PHE A 202 13.56 9.61 16.69
C PHE A 202 13.49 9.83 15.18
N LYS A 203 12.48 9.22 14.55
CA LYS A 203 12.06 9.54 13.19
C LYS A 203 10.66 10.13 13.24
N LYS A 204 10.47 11.21 12.51
CA LYS A 204 9.19 11.88 12.32
C LYS A 204 8.84 11.89 10.84
N GLU A 205 7.60 11.56 10.51
CA GLU A 205 7.07 11.59 9.14
C GLU A 205 5.60 12.05 9.18
N GLY A 206 5.21 12.89 8.21
CA GLY A 206 3.81 13.22 7.98
C GLY A 206 3.07 12.01 7.41
N LEU A 207 1.89 11.72 7.93
CA LEU A 207 1.09 10.56 7.53
C LEU A 207 0.27 10.88 6.29
N SER A 208 0.13 9.92 5.37
CA SER A 208 -0.93 9.96 4.36
C SER A 208 -2.30 9.77 5.04
N ASP A 209 -3.37 10.11 4.33
CA ASP A 209 -4.74 9.91 4.83
C ASP A 209 -4.99 8.45 5.21
N LEU A 210 -4.51 7.51 4.39
CA LEU A 210 -4.61 6.08 4.67
C LEU A 210 -3.81 5.68 5.92
N SER A 211 -2.56 6.15 6.06
CA SER A 211 -1.77 5.87 7.25
C SER A 211 -2.37 6.46 8.52
N LEU A 212 -2.96 7.66 8.43
CA LEU A 212 -3.64 8.30 9.53
C LEU A 212 -4.90 7.53 9.93
N GLU A 213 -5.69 7.07 8.96
CA GLU A 213 -6.84 6.20 9.21
C GLU A 213 -6.39 4.92 9.93
N ILE A 214 -5.38 4.25 9.41
CA ILE A 214 -4.84 3.01 9.99
C ILE A 214 -4.41 3.24 11.44
N ILE A 215 -3.57 4.24 11.69
CA ILE A 215 -3.05 4.49 13.04
C ILE A 215 -4.17 4.90 14.00
N SER A 216 -5.12 5.73 13.57
CA SER A 216 -6.27 6.14 14.39
C SER A 216 -7.14 4.95 14.77
N THR A 217 -7.51 4.11 13.81
CA THR A 217 -8.29 2.89 14.08
C THR A 217 -7.52 1.90 14.98
N LEU A 218 -6.21 1.75 14.82
CA LEU A 218 -5.40 0.93 15.72
C LEU A 218 -5.39 1.47 17.16
N LEU A 219 -5.37 2.80 17.33
CA LEU A 219 -5.48 3.44 18.64
C LEU A 219 -6.86 3.21 19.26
N GLU A 220 -7.93 3.21 18.47
CA GLU A 220 -9.28 2.85 18.93
C GLU A 220 -9.35 1.39 19.38
N MET A 221 -8.82 0.45 18.56
CA MET A 221 -8.74 -0.97 18.90
C MET A 221 -7.98 -1.19 20.21
N ARG A 222 -6.86 -0.49 20.38
CA ARG A 222 -6.08 -0.51 21.62
C ARG A 222 -6.88 0.04 22.80
N THR A 223 -7.51 1.19 22.63
CA THR A 223 -8.30 1.85 23.69
C THR A 223 -9.45 0.96 24.14
N ALA A 224 -10.14 0.31 23.19
CA ALA A 224 -11.18 -0.67 23.45
C ALA A 224 -10.70 -1.86 24.29
N ASN A 225 -9.40 -2.17 24.27
CA ASN A 225 -8.80 -3.30 24.99
C ASN A 225 -7.91 -2.86 26.17
N LEU A 226 -7.78 -1.57 26.48
CA LEU A 226 -6.78 -1.06 27.42
C LEU A 226 -6.91 -1.67 28.82
N ALA A 227 -8.14 -1.85 29.31
CA ALA A 227 -8.41 -2.50 30.60
C ALA A 227 -7.93 -3.97 30.65
N ASN A 228 -7.77 -4.60 29.50
CA ASN A 228 -7.32 -5.97 29.37
C ASN A 228 -5.81 -6.10 29.14
N LEU A 229 -5.13 -5.03 28.74
CA LEU A 229 -3.71 -5.04 28.43
C LEU A 229 -2.84 -5.02 29.70
N PRO A 230 -1.77 -5.84 29.76
CA PRO A 230 -0.73 -5.69 30.78
C PRO A 230 -0.11 -4.29 30.77
N THR A 231 0.21 -3.74 31.95
CA THR A 231 0.76 -2.37 32.11
C THR A 231 2.04 -2.14 31.30
N ASN A 232 2.88 -3.17 31.13
CA ASN A 232 4.10 -3.09 30.32
C ASN A 232 3.84 -3.06 28.81
N LEU A 233 2.67 -3.53 28.36
CA LEU A 233 2.28 -3.58 26.96
C LEU A 233 1.40 -2.39 26.54
N SER A 234 0.77 -1.71 27.50
CA SER A 234 -0.15 -0.61 27.22
C SER A 234 0.48 0.46 26.33
N LYS A 235 1.78 0.73 26.39
CA LYS A 235 2.39 1.80 25.59
C LYS A 235 2.62 1.45 24.12
N TYR A 236 2.50 0.18 23.71
CA TYR A 236 2.76 -0.24 22.33
C TYR A 236 1.54 -0.08 21.43
N LEU A 237 1.77 0.27 20.16
CA LEU A 237 0.71 0.33 19.15
C LEU A 237 0.22 -1.08 18.80
N PHE A 238 1.16 -1.99 18.53
CA PHE A 238 0.86 -3.37 18.21
C PHE A 238 0.97 -4.26 19.43
N VAL A 239 -0.18 -4.77 19.88
CA VAL A 239 -0.26 -5.85 20.86
C VAL A 239 -1.12 -6.95 20.26
N ILE A 240 -0.65 -8.19 20.34
CA ILE A 240 -1.31 -9.34 19.73
C ILE A 240 -1.72 -10.35 20.79
N LEU A 241 -2.71 -11.19 20.46
CA LEU A 241 -3.07 -12.32 21.31
C LEU A 241 -2.17 -13.54 21.01
N ALA A 242 -1.49 -14.07 22.04
CA ALA A 242 -0.63 -15.25 21.90
C ALA A 242 -1.45 -16.54 21.88
N MET A 243 -1.91 -16.97 20.70
CA MET A 243 -2.73 -18.19 20.55
C MET A 243 -2.06 -19.50 21.01
N ASN A 244 -0.72 -19.56 21.02
CA ASN A 244 0.06 -20.76 21.32
C ASN A 244 0.78 -20.73 22.69
N SER A 245 0.54 -19.73 23.54
CA SER A 245 1.11 -19.72 24.90
C SER A 245 0.19 -20.46 25.87
N LYS A 246 0.78 -21.08 26.91
CA LYS A 246 0.03 -21.76 27.98
C LYS A 246 -1.00 -20.83 28.66
N ASP A 247 -0.67 -19.54 28.76
CA ASP A 247 -1.49 -18.54 29.43
C ASP A 247 -2.43 -17.75 28.49
N LYS A 248 -2.29 -17.95 27.17
CA LYS A 248 -3.07 -17.29 26.10
C LYS A 248 -3.29 -15.80 26.33
N ASP A 249 -2.25 -15.04 26.70
CA ASP A 249 -2.37 -13.60 27.00
C ASP A 249 -1.87 -12.69 25.87
N PHE A 250 -2.08 -11.38 26.03
CA PHE A 250 -1.52 -10.35 25.17
C PHE A 250 0.01 -10.34 25.21
N THR A 251 0.64 -10.12 24.06
CA THR A 251 2.09 -10.05 23.92
C THR A 251 2.51 -9.11 22.79
N CYS A 252 3.79 -8.75 22.75
CA CYS A 252 4.36 -8.05 21.61
C CYS A 252 4.50 -9.01 20.42
N ALA A 253 4.25 -8.51 19.22
CA ALA A 253 4.44 -9.28 18.00
C ALA A 253 5.93 -9.57 17.75
N GLN A 254 6.26 -10.83 17.46
CA GLN A 254 7.64 -11.24 17.19
C GLN A 254 7.98 -11.07 15.72
N GLY A 255 9.05 -10.31 15.42
CA GLY A 255 9.39 -9.93 14.05
C GLY A 255 9.49 -11.10 13.07
N SER A 256 10.11 -12.21 13.46
CA SER A 256 10.24 -13.39 12.59
C SER A 256 8.88 -14.04 12.26
N ARG A 257 7.96 -14.10 13.24
CA ARG A 257 6.60 -14.65 13.05
C ARG A 257 5.74 -13.73 12.19
N VAL A 258 5.86 -12.42 12.39
CA VAL A 258 5.17 -11.40 11.59
C VAL A 258 5.63 -11.50 10.13
N THR A 259 6.93 -11.41 9.85
CA THR A 259 7.44 -11.46 8.47
C THR A 259 7.05 -12.74 7.71
N ALA A 260 6.82 -13.86 8.42
CA ALA A 260 6.44 -15.12 7.80
C ALA A 260 5.16 -15.03 6.95
N TYR A 261 4.17 -14.24 7.39
CA TYR A 261 2.88 -14.10 6.68
C TYR A 261 2.98 -13.25 5.42
N LEU A 262 3.88 -12.27 5.37
CA LEU A 262 4.14 -11.52 4.15
C LEU A 262 4.95 -12.36 3.14
N THR A 263 6.04 -12.97 3.61
CA THR A 263 6.97 -13.70 2.73
C THR A 263 6.45 -15.06 2.30
N GLY A 264 5.63 -15.71 3.13
CA GLY A 264 5.27 -17.10 2.96
C GLY A 264 6.46 -18.04 3.17
N ARG A 265 7.42 -17.70 4.02
CA ARG A 265 8.63 -18.53 4.23
C ARG A 265 8.34 -19.95 4.72
N THR A 266 7.22 -20.14 5.41
CA THR A 266 6.80 -21.43 5.95
C THR A 266 5.85 -22.09 4.95
N GLU A 267 6.25 -23.25 4.43
CA GLU A 267 5.42 -24.05 3.53
C GLU A 267 4.11 -24.49 4.22
N GLY A 268 3.03 -24.62 3.46
CA GLY A 268 1.69 -24.94 3.97
C GLY A 268 1.03 -23.84 4.81
N SER A 269 1.76 -22.82 5.27
CA SER A 269 1.20 -21.70 6.04
C SER A 269 0.53 -20.66 5.14
N LEU A 270 -0.52 -20.02 5.69
CA LEU A 270 -1.13 -18.84 5.09
C LEU A 270 -0.09 -17.73 4.92
N PHE A 271 -0.14 -17.08 3.76
CA PHE A 271 0.61 -15.88 3.44
C PHE A 271 -0.25 -14.97 2.57
N ILE A 272 0.20 -13.75 2.27
CA ILE A 272 -0.63 -12.80 1.51
C ILE A 272 -1.18 -13.37 0.19
N GLY A 273 -0.38 -14.11 -0.58
CA GLY A 273 -0.82 -14.74 -1.83
C GLY A 273 -1.78 -15.93 -1.64
N SER A 274 -1.97 -16.43 -0.41
CA SER A 274 -3.04 -17.39 -0.12
C SER A 274 -4.42 -16.73 -0.04
N LEU A 275 -4.45 -15.45 0.31
CA LEU A 275 -5.63 -14.60 0.46
C LEU A 275 -5.93 -13.82 -0.82
N PHE A 276 -4.90 -13.43 -1.56
CA PHE A 276 -4.97 -12.71 -2.83
C PHE A 276 -4.21 -13.47 -3.93
N PRO A 277 -4.79 -14.53 -4.51
CA PRO A 277 -4.19 -15.28 -5.61
C PRO A 277 -3.79 -14.42 -6.82
N SER A 278 -4.48 -13.31 -7.09
CA SER A 278 -4.16 -12.39 -8.19
C SER A 278 -2.72 -11.83 -8.12
N LEU A 279 -2.09 -11.84 -6.94
CA LEU A 279 -0.70 -11.46 -6.78
C LEU A 279 0.26 -12.37 -7.56
N ALA A 280 -0.12 -13.64 -7.77
CA ALA A 280 0.68 -14.57 -8.58
C ALA A 280 0.75 -14.10 -10.04
N ASP A 281 -0.35 -13.61 -10.59
CA ASP A 281 -0.41 -13.07 -11.95
C ASP A 281 0.47 -11.82 -12.09
N ALA A 282 0.57 -11.02 -11.02
CA ALA A 282 1.49 -9.88 -10.96
C ALA A 282 2.96 -10.31 -10.79
N GLY A 283 3.27 -11.61 -10.71
CA GLY A 283 4.61 -12.14 -10.49
C GLY A 283 5.11 -11.98 -9.05
N ILE A 284 4.18 -11.94 -8.07
CA ILE A 284 4.48 -11.94 -6.63
C ILE A 284 4.11 -13.30 -6.07
N SER A 285 5.13 -14.11 -5.80
CA SER A 285 4.98 -15.46 -5.25
C SER A 285 5.68 -15.61 -3.90
N ARG A 286 5.59 -16.81 -3.32
CA ARG A 286 6.24 -17.16 -2.06
C ARG A 286 7.74 -16.87 -2.11
N ASN A 287 8.30 -16.40 -1.00
CA ASN A 287 9.71 -16.03 -0.84
C ASN A 287 10.19 -14.82 -1.67
N GLN A 288 9.32 -14.18 -2.47
CA GLN A 288 9.71 -13.04 -3.29
C GLN A 288 9.74 -11.73 -2.50
N ILE A 289 8.83 -11.55 -1.53
CA ILE A 289 8.65 -10.30 -0.80
C ILE A 289 9.03 -10.41 0.68
N THR A 290 9.58 -9.34 1.24
CA THR A 290 9.85 -9.16 2.67
C THR A 290 9.66 -7.68 3.01
N HIS A 291 9.43 -7.32 4.27
CA HIS A 291 9.31 -5.92 4.67
C HIS A 291 10.56 -5.08 4.27
N SER A 292 11.75 -5.67 4.33
CA SER A 292 12.98 -5.02 3.86
C SER A 292 12.98 -4.78 2.35
N LYS A 293 12.52 -5.77 1.57
CA LYS A 293 12.41 -5.63 0.10
C LYS A 293 11.39 -4.57 -0.29
N LEU A 294 10.24 -4.48 0.38
CA LEU A 294 9.23 -3.43 0.13
C LEU A 294 9.84 -2.03 0.24
N ARG A 295 10.57 -1.80 1.34
CA ARG A 295 11.26 -0.54 1.58
C ARG A 295 12.33 -0.24 0.52
N ALA A 296 13.05 -1.26 0.06
CA ALA A 296 14.02 -1.11 -1.03
C ALA A 296 13.36 -0.78 -2.36
N SER A 297 12.23 -1.43 -2.68
CA SER A 297 11.43 -1.10 -3.85
C SER A 297 10.98 0.36 -3.84
N GLU A 298 10.53 0.90 -2.69
CA GLU A 298 10.17 2.32 -2.58
C GLU A 298 11.35 3.26 -2.86
N GLY A 299 12.56 2.88 -2.46
CA GLY A 299 13.80 3.60 -2.76
C GLY A 299 14.18 3.53 -4.24
N VAL A 300 14.08 2.35 -4.85
CA VAL A 300 14.35 2.15 -6.28
C VAL A 300 13.35 2.91 -7.15
N LEU A 301 12.05 2.88 -6.81
CA LEU A 301 11.02 3.67 -7.50
C LEU A 301 11.29 5.17 -7.40
N GLU A 302 11.76 5.66 -6.26
CA GLU A 302 12.16 7.07 -6.11
C GLU A 302 13.38 7.43 -6.96
N TYR A 303 14.33 6.51 -7.07
CA TYR A 303 15.48 6.70 -7.95
C TYR A 303 15.06 6.74 -9.41
N PHE A 304 14.14 5.87 -9.86
CA PHE A 304 13.59 5.93 -11.21
C PHE A 304 12.90 7.27 -11.50
N ARG A 305 12.18 7.82 -10.52
CA ARG A 305 11.48 9.10 -10.67
C ARG A 305 12.41 10.31 -10.74
N THR A 306 13.51 10.29 -9.98
CA THR A 306 14.31 11.50 -9.72
C THR A 306 15.75 11.44 -10.21
N GLY A 307 16.27 10.24 -10.49
CA GLY A 307 17.69 9.98 -10.74
C GLY A 307 18.60 10.34 -9.55
N SER A 308 18.05 10.69 -8.38
CA SER A 308 18.79 11.35 -7.30
C SER A 308 18.92 10.49 -6.05
N ILE A 309 20.15 10.12 -5.70
CA ILE A 309 20.46 9.42 -4.45
C ILE A 309 20.03 10.24 -3.23
N ARG A 310 20.10 11.59 -3.32
CA ARG A 310 19.63 12.49 -2.25
C ARG A 310 18.12 12.40 -2.07
N ALA A 311 17.35 12.31 -3.15
CA ALA A 311 15.90 12.12 -3.06
C ALA A 311 15.54 10.77 -2.41
N VAL A 312 16.21 9.69 -2.82
CA VAL A 312 16.06 8.35 -2.21
C VAL A 312 16.38 8.38 -0.72
N SER A 313 17.51 9.01 -0.35
CA SER A 313 17.94 9.20 1.03
C SER A 313 16.89 9.93 1.88
N ARG A 314 16.30 11.01 1.36
CA ARG A 314 15.21 11.75 2.03
C ARG A 314 13.94 10.92 2.16
N LYS A 315 13.51 10.22 1.11
CA LYS A 315 12.33 9.36 1.13
C LYS A 315 12.46 8.23 2.14
N LEU A 316 13.63 7.60 2.23
CA LEU A 316 13.90 6.54 3.19
C LEU A 316 14.31 7.09 4.57
N GLY A 317 14.60 8.38 4.72
CA GLY A 317 15.15 8.95 5.96
C GLY A 317 16.44 8.24 6.41
N ASN A 318 17.33 7.92 5.48
CA ASN A 318 18.64 7.33 5.74
C ASN A 318 19.72 8.24 5.13
N GLY A 319 20.99 8.09 5.53
CA GLY A 319 22.09 8.80 4.86
C GLY A 319 22.24 8.38 3.39
N THR A 320 22.82 9.25 2.56
CA THR A 320 23.05 8.99 1.12
C THR A 320 23.89 7.75 0.87
N ARG A 321 24.95 7.55 1.66
CA ARG A 321 25.79 6.33 1.60
C ARG A 321 24.97 5.06 1.83
N VAL A 322 24.13 5.06 2.88
CA VAL A 322 23.27 3.91 3.22
C VAL A 322 22.25 3.63 2.10
N ALA A 323 21.66 4.68 1.52
CA ALA A 323 20.74 4.54 0.40
C ALA A 323 21.43 3.90 -0.82
N LEU A 324 22.64 4.35 -1.14
CA LEU A 324 23.43 3.86 -2.26
C LEU A 324 23.88 2.39 -2.06
N GLU A 325 24.40 2.05 -0.89
CA GLU A 325 25.02 0.74 -0.62
C GLU A 325 24.00 -0.39 -0.40
N HIS A 326 22.84 -0.07 0.19
CA HIS A 326 21.91 -1.10 0.66
C HIS A 326 20.53 -1.09 -0.02
N TYR A 327 20.13 -0.01 -0.67
CA TYR A 327 18.78 0.11 -1.25
C TYR A 327 18.77 0.21 -2.77
N LEU A 328 19.84 0.71 -3.38
CA LEU A 328 19.94 0.81 -4.84
C LEU A 328 20.80 -0.35 -5.39
N PRO A 329 20.28 -1.16 -6.32
CA PRO A 329 21.06 -2.22 -6.95
C PRO A 329 22.27 -1.66 -7.68
N LYS A 330 23.47 -2.24 -7.46
CA LYS A 330 24.69 -1.84 -8.17
C LYS A 330 24.53 -1.87 -9.70
N PRO A 331 23.89 -2.88 -10.32
CA PRO A 331 23.69 -2.89 -11.77
C PRO A 331 22.82 -1.72 -12.26
N LEU A 332 21.84 -1.30 -11.47
CA LEU A 332 20.97 -0.17 -11.80
C LEU A 332 21.78 1.14 -11.83
N ILE A 333 22.59 1.36 -10.80
CA ILE A 333 23.46 2.54 -10.71
C ILE A 333 24.49 2.53 -11.84
N ALA A 334 25.12 1.38 -12.10
CA ALA A 334 26.08 1.23 -13.18
C ALA A 334 25.45 1.55 -14.54
N ALA A 335 24.30 0.97 -14.87
CA ALA A 335 23.59 1.26 -16.11
C ALA A 335 23.21 2.74 -16.25
N TYR A 336 22.74 3.37 -15.18
CA TYR A 336 22.42 4.79 -15.17
C TYR A 336 23.67 5.65 -15.37
N ASN A 337 24.74 5.39 -14.62
CA ASN A 337 26.01 6.12 -14.73
C ASN A 337 26.65 5.95 -16.11
N THR A 338 26.67 4.73 -16.67
CA THR A 338 27.15 4.47 -18.02
C THR A 338 26.37 5.29 -19.04
N ARG A 339 25.04 5.36 -18.93
CA ARG A 339 24.22 6.22 -19.79
C ARG A 339 24.60 7.69 -19.65
N GLN A 340 24.79 8.20 -18.43
CA GLN A 340 25.16 9.60 -18.22
C GLN A 340 26.56 9.93 -18.73
N VAL A 341 27.53 9.06 -18.49
CA VAL A 341 28.91 9.22 -18.97
C VAL A 341 28.94 9.20 -20.51
N ARG A 342 28.26 8.25 -21.16
CA ARG A 342 28.19 8.19 -22.63
C ARG A 342 27.57 9.45 -23.22
N ARG A 343 26.47 9.95 -22.63
CA ARG A 343 25.86 11.21 -23.06
C ARG A 343 26.82 12.38 -22.95
N PHE A 344 27.54 12.48 -21.83
CA PHE A 344 28.51 13.55 -21.64
C PHE A 344 29.69 13.43 -22.62
N GLN A 345 30.23 12.23 -22.83
CA GLN A 345 31.33 11.98 -23.77
C GLN A 345 30.91 12.31 -25.21
N ASN A 346 29.75 11.82 -25.66
CA ASN A 346 29.23 12.16 -26.98
C ASN A 346 28.97 13.66 -27.11
N LEU A 347 28.42 14.33 -26.09
CA LEU A 347 28.25 15.79 -26.12
C LEU A 347 29.59 16.51 -26.30
N MET A 348 30.63 16.11 -25.56
CA MET A 348 31.97 16.69 -25.72
C MET A 348 32.54 16.47 -27.12
N LEU A 349 32.43 15.26 -27.67
CA LEU A 349 32.93 14.91 -28.99
C LEU A 349 32.20 15.69 -30.08
N VAL A 350 30.86 15.78 -29.98
CA VAL A 350 30.06 16.57 -30.91
C VAL A 350 30.45 18.04 -30.84
N SER A 351 30.63 18.61 -29.64
CA SER A 351 31.10 19.99 -29.50
C SER A 351 32.48 20.18 -30.12
N ALA A 352 33.43 19.27 -29.86
CA ALA A 352 34.80 19.41 -30.34
C ALA A 352 34.93 19.25 -31.87
N CYS A 353 34.21 18.29 -32.44
CA CYS A 353 34.22 17.96 -33.87
C CYS A 353 33.13 18.69 -34.67
N ALA A 354 32.50 19.71 -34.09
CA ALA A 354 31.48 20.49 -34.78
C ALA A 354 32.08 21.16 -36.03
N ASN A 355 31.46 20.88 -37.19
CA ASN A 355 31.83 21.29 -38.55
C ASN A 355 33.02 20.52 -39.16
N GLU A 356 33.42 19.40 -38.58
CA GLU A 356 34.44 18.51 -39.15
C GLU A 356 33.80 17.36 -39.95
N ASP A 357 34.41 16.98 -41.07
CA ASP A 357 33.91 15.91 -41.95
C ASP A 357 33.88 14.53 -41.26
N TYR A 358 34.69 14.34 -40.23
CA TYR A 358 34.80 13.10 -39.45
C TYR A 358 33.95 13.09 -38.18
N LEU A 359 33.04 14.06 -37.99
CA LEU A 359 32.18 14.15 -36.80
C LEU A 359 31.43 12.83 -36.53
N LEU A 360 30.86 12.21 -37.56
CA LEU A 360 30.11 10.97 -37.41
C LEU A 360 31.01 9.78 -37.02
N ASP A 361 32.26 9.75 -37.50
CA ASP A 361 33.24 8.72 -37.16
C ASP A 361 33.76 8.88 -35.72
N ALA A 362 33.71 10.09 -35.18
CA ALA A 362 34.19 10.40 -33.84
C ALA A 362 33.18 10.06 -32.72
N VAL A 363 31.90 9.82 -33.06
CA VAL A 363 30.80 9.68 -32.11
C VAL A 363 30.16 8.28 -32.18
N ASP A 364 29.53 7.85 -31.08
CA ASP A 364 28.87 6.54 -30.98
C ASP A 364 27.45 6.55 -31.61
N PHE A 365 27.32 6.98 -32.86
CA PHE A 365 26.06 7.01 -33.61
C PHE A 365 26.20 6.36 -34.98
N SER A 366 25.17 5.63 -35.41
CA SER A 366 25.24 4.86 -36.66
C SER A 366 24.96 5.70 -37.91
N ASN A 367 24.36 6.88 -37.74
CA ASN A 367 23.95 7.76 -38.83
C ASN A 367 23.69 9.19 -38.33
N LEU A 368 23.61 10.13 -39.29
CA LEU A 368 23.37 11.55 -39.01
C LEU A 368 22.02 11.82 -38.32
N ASN A 369 20.98 11.00 -38.54
CA ASN A 369 19.68 11.20 -37.91
C ASN A 369 19.73 10.92 -36.40
N GLU A 370 20.45 9.87 -35.99
CA GLU A 370 20.70 9.55 -34.58
C GLU A 370 21.51 10.65 -33.90
N LEU A 371 22.60 11.09 -34.54
CA LEU A 371 23.41 12.21 -34.06
C LEU A 371 22.58 13.49 -33.90
N HIS A 372 21.79 13.84 -34.91
CA HIS A 372 20.91 15.01 -34.88
C HIS A 372 19.87 14.90 -33.74
N SER A 373 19.24 13.74 -33.59
CA SER A 373 18.29 13.47 -32.50
C SER A 373 18.94 13.62 -31.12
N PHE A 374 20.17 13.15 -30.97
CA PHE A 374 20.93 13.30 -29.74
C PHE A 374 21.26 14.76 -29.41
N ILE A 375 21.74 15.54 -30.40
CA ILE A 375 22.05 16.97 -30.22
C ILE A 375 20.80 17.72 -29.75
N LEU A 376 19.67 17.48 -30.42
CA LEU A 376 18.39 18.07 -30.04
C LEU A 376 17.95 17.67 -28.62
N GLU A 377 18.12 16.41 -28.23
CA GLU A 377 17.84 15.96 -26.86
C GLU A 377 18.72 16.69 -25.84
N MET A 378 20.02 16.87 -26.12
CA MET A 378 20.92 17.61 -25.21
C MET A 378 20.50 19.07 -25.10
N LEU A 379 20.17 19.72 -26.23
CA LEU A 379 19.68 21.10 -26.28
C LEU A 379 18.40 21.28 -25.45
N ALA A 380 17.45 20.35 -25.56
CA ALA A 380 16.19 20.39 -24.81
C ALA A 380 16.39 20.22 -23.30
N LEU A 381 17.40 19.46 -22.88
CA LEU A 381 17.72 19.25 -21.46
C LEU A 381 18.41 20.45 -20.82
N ASP A 382 19.05 21.32 -21.59
CA ASP A 382 19.63 22.57 -21.10
C ASP A 382 18.60 23.70 -21.03
N SER A 383 17.51 23.45 -20.29
CA SER A 383 16.39 24.39 -20.15
C SER A 383 16.78 25.73 -19.52
N LYS A 384 17.97 25.81 -18.89
CA LYS A 384 18.50 27.01 -18.25
C LYS A 384 19.62 27.68 -19.05
N GLY A 385 20.11 27.07 -20.12
CA GLY A 385 21.18 27.63 -20.96
C GLY A 385 22.54 27.70 -20.27
N ASN A 386 22.79 26.87 -19.26
CA ASN A 386 23.98 26.97 -18.41
C ASN A 386 25.07 25.98 -18.79
N ASN A 387 24.84 25.13 -19.81
CA ASN A 387 25.83 24.14 -20.21
C ASN A 387 26.77 24.73 -21.28
N PRO A 388 28.06 24.97 -20.97
CA PRO A 388 28.99 25.63 -21.89
C PRO A 388 29.23 24.84 -23.18
N LEU A 389 29.14 23.51 -23.16
CA LEU A 389 29.30 22.67 -24.35
C LEU A 389 28.11 22.83 -25.30
N ILE A 390 26.91 23.01 -24.73
CA ILE A 390 25.69 23.21 -25.48
C ILE A 390 25.63 24.63 -26.04
N SER A 391 26.05 25.63 -25.27
CA SER A 391 26.21 27.00 -25.77
C SER A 391 27.19 27.05 -26.94
N TYR A 392 28.36 26.41 -26.80
CA TYR A 392 29.34 26.31 -27.88
C TYR A 392 28.78 25.60 -29.13
N LEU A 393 28.02 24.52 -28.95
CA LEU A 393 27.34 23.82 -30.04
C LEU A 393 26.31 24.69 -30.76
N LYS A 394 25.53 25.48 -30.01
CA LYS A 394 24.60 26.45 -30.60
C LYS A 394 25.36 27.44 -31.47
N ASP A 395 26.42 28.05 -30.94
CA ASP A 395 27.21 29.05 -31.67
C ASP A 395 27.85 28.51 -32.95
N LYS A 396 28.23 27.23 -32.98
CA LYS A 396 28.81 26.58 -34.17
C LYS A 396 27.82 26.05 -35.20
N ILE A 397 26.58 25.77 -34.79
CA ILE A 397 25.54 25.16 -35.64
C ILE A 397 24.58 26.22 -36.18
N ASP A 398 24.58 27.45 -35.66
CA ASP A 398 23.63 28.50 -36.04
C ASP A 398 24.08 29.32 -37.26
N GLU A 399 23.85 28.78 -38.47
CA GLU A 399 23.31 29.56 -39.59
C GLU A 399 22.06 28.85 -40.12
N THR A 400 20.89 29.38 -39.76
CA THR A 400 19.63 29.22 -40.51
C THR A 400 19.05 27.80 -40.64
N ARG A 401 18.55 27.20 -39.55
CA ARG A 401 17.41 26.27 -39.68
C ARG A 401 16.42 26.46 -38.53
N GLU A 402 15.21 26.86 -38.92
CA GLU A 402 14.05 26.96 -38.03
C GLU A 402 13.90 25.69 -37.18
N ARG A 403 13.68 25.93 -35.89
CA ARG A 403 13.37 24.91 -34.89
C ARG A 403 12.10 24.17 -35.27
N HIS A 404 12.23 23.03 -35.92
CA HIS A 404 11.16 22.05 -36.00
C HIS A 404 11.63 20.72 -35.42
N GLN A 405 11.78 20.72 -34.10
CA GLN A 405 11.47 19.54 -33.30
C GLN A 405 10.09 19.83 -32.69
N GLY A 406 9.08 19.02 -33.01
CA GLY A 406 7.75 19.25 -32.48
C GLY A 406 7.78 19.20 -30.97
N ASP A 407 7.50 20.34 -30.32
CA ASP A 407 7.15 20.33 -28.91
C ASP A 407 6.10 19.25 -28.70
N LEU A 408 6.26 18.41 -27.67
CA LEU A 408 5.18 17.52 -27.27
C LEU A 408 4.08 18.38 -26.64
N ILE A 409 3.22 18.93 -27.49
CA ILE A 409 2.06 19.72 -27.08
C ILE A 409 1.02 18.73 -26.56
N ALA A 410 1.02 18.54 -25.24
CA ALA A 410 0.01 17.76 -24.56
C ALA A 410 -1.18 18.65 -24.19
N ASN A 411 -2.37 18.28 -24.63
CA ASN A 411 -3.60 18.92 -24.20
C ASN A 411 -3.86 18.61 -22.72
N ILE A 412 -3.84 19.64 -21.87
CA ILE A 412 -4.05 19.53 -20.41
C ILE A 412 -5.52 19.65 -19.99
N SER A 413 -6.47 19.64 -20.94
CA SER A 413 -7.89 19.62 -20.61
C SER A 413 -8.24 18.40 -19.77
N GLU A 414 -9.21 18.56 -18.88
CA GLU A 414 -9.67 17.50 -17.98
C GLU A 414 -10.07 16.22 -18.73
N ARG A 415 -10.68 16.37 -19.92
CA ARG A 415 -11.08 15.24 -20.77
C ARG A 415 -9.88 14.45 -21.29
N SER A 416 -8.88 15.13 -21.85
CA SER A 416 -7.69 14.45 -22.40
C SER A 416 -6.87 13.79 -21.29
N LEU A 417 -6.68 14.49 -20.17
CA LEU A 417 -5.96 13.94 -19.02
C LEU A 417 -6.70 12.76 -18.39
N SER A 418 -8.02 12.83 -18.23
CA SER A 418 -8.79 11.73 -17.64
C SER A 418 -8.71 10.46 -18.48
N LEU A 419 -8.78 10.57 -19.82
CA LEU A 419 -8.60 9.43 -20.72
C LEU A 419 -7.19 8.84 -20.64
N LEU A 420 -6.16 9.70 -20.63
CA LEU A 420 -4.77 9.25 -20.55
C LEU A 420 -4.46 8.57 -19.21
N TYR A 421 -4.98 9.11 -18.11
CA TYR A 421 -4.85 8.51 -16.79
C TYR A 421 -5.68 7.24 -16.66
N ALA A 422 -6.88 7.19 -17.23
CA ALA A 422 -7.71 5.98 -17.27
C ALA A 422 -7.01 4.87 -18.04
N TYR A 423 -6.40 5.18 -19.19
CA TYR A 423 -5.60 4.23 -19.96
C TYR A 423 -4.49 3.60 -19.11
N LYS A 424 -3.73 4.41 -18.38
CA LYS A 424 -2.72 3.90 -17.43
C LYS A 424 -3.36 2.99 -16.37
N LEU A 425 -4.43 3.46 -15.71
CA LEU A 425 -5.09 2.72 -14.63
C LEU A 425 -5.63 1.38 -15.12
N ILE A 426 -6.25 1.35 -16.29
CA ILE A 426 -6.84 0.12 -16.86
C ILE A 426 -5.74 -0.88 -17.24
N ALA A 427 -4.60 -0.41 -17.77
CA ALA A 427 -3.43 -1.27 -18.00
C ALA A 427 -2.95 -1.92 -16.70
N GLU A 428 -2.84 -1.13 -15.64
CA GLU A 428 -2.42 -1.59 -14.31
C GLU A 428 -3.46 -2.55 -13.69
N ASN A 429 -4.76 -2.23 -13.80
CA ASN A 429 -5.91 -2.99 -13.30
C ASN A 429 -6.15 -4.30 -14.07
N ASN A 430 -5.68 -4.40 -15.31
CA ASN A 430 -5.67 -5.63 -16.09
C ASN A 430 -4.33 -6.38 -16.01
N ASN A 431 -3.38 -5.87 -15.21
CA ASN A 431 -2.09 -6.52 -14.96
C ASN A 431 -1.28 -6.76 -16.25
N ILE A 432 -1.37 -5.85 -17.22
CA ILE A 432 -0.66 -6.00 -18.48
C ILE A 432 0.85 -5.86 -18.24
N GLY A 433 1.65 -6.78 -18.79
CA GLY A 433 3.11 -6.79 -18.64
C GLY A 433 3.82 -5.72 -19.45
N ALA A 434 4.98 -5.26 -18.95
CA ALA A 434 5.82 -4.31 -19.68
C ALA A 434 6.20 -4.81 -21.09
N SER A 435 6.50 -6.10 -21.23
CA SER A 435 6.84 -6.71 -22.53
C SER A 435 5.71 -6.56 -23.56
N THR A 436 4.46 -6.75 -23.13
CA THR A 436 3.28 -6.52 -23.99
C THR A 436 3.11 -5.04 -24.32
N LEU A 437 3.28 -4.16 -23.32
CA LEU A 437 3.12 -2.71 -23.50
C LEU A 437 4.26 -2.07 -24.30
N ALA A 438 5.42 -2.72 -24.40
CA ALA A 438 6.57 -2.27 -25.17
C ALA A 438 6.45 -2.60 -26.66
N GLN A 439 5.49 -3.45 -27.07
CA GLN A 439 5.26 -3.75 -28.46
C GLN A 439 4.78 -2.50 -29.20
N LYS A 440 5.51 -2.11 -30.25
CA LYS A 440 5.16 -0.98 -31.09
C LYS A 440 4.05 -1.37 -32.05
N ASP A 441 3.05 -0.52 -32.17
CA ASP A 441 2.05 -0.61 -33.22
C ASP A 441 2.72 -0.42 -34.59
N SER A 442 2.42 -1.31 -35.54
CA SER A 442 3.10 -1.33 -36.84
C SER A 442 2.73 -0.14 -37.74
N LYS A 443 1.60 0.54 -37.48
CA LYS A 443 1.15 1.69 -38.27
C LYS A 443 1.70 3.01 -37.73
N THR A 444 1.65 3.20 -36.42
CA THR A 444 2.01 4.46 -35.76
C THR A 444 3.42 4.46 -35.20
N GLY A 445 4.05 3.29 -35.03
CA GLY A 445 5.34 3.13 -34.37
C GLY A 445 5.31 3.40 -32.86
N LEU A 446 4.14 3.72 -32.29
CA LEU A 446 3.95 4.03 -30.89
C LEU A 446 3.71 2.76 -30.08
N ALA A 447 4.26 2.73 -28.86
CA ALA A 447 4.04 1.64 -27.92
C ALA A 447 3.04 2.09 -26.82
N PRO A 448 2.14 1.22 -26.35
CA PRO A 448 1.30 1.49 -25.18
C PRO A 448 2.04 2.07 -23.98
N ILE A 449 3.25 1.60 -23.72
CA ILE A 449 4.09 2.07 -22.62
C ILE A 449 4.46 3.55 -22.75
N SER A 450 4.54 4.10 -23.97
CA SER A 450 4.84 5.52 -24.21
C SER A 450 3.74 6.42 -23.69
N PHE A 451 2.47 6.06 -23.88
CA PHE A 451 1.33 6.79 -23.33
C PHE A 451 1.28 6.71 -21.81
N ILE A 452 1.60 5.56 -21.23
CA ILE A 452 1.69 5.38 -19.78
C ILE A 452 2.81 6.25 -19.19
N THR A 453 3.96 6.32 -19.86
CA THR A 453 5.08 7.19 -19.45
C THR A 453 4.68 8.67 -19.53
N LEU A 454 4.00 9.07 -20.60
CA LEU A 454 3.47 10.43 -20.74
C LEU A 454 2.47 10.76 -19.62
N ALA A 455 1.55 9.84 -19.31
CA ALA A 455 0.59 9.96 -18.22
C ALA A 455 1.29 10.22 -16.88
N LYS A 456 2.36 9.45 -16.59
CA LYS A 456 3.14 9.62 -15.36
C LYS A 456 3.83 10.98 -15.32
N HIS A 457 4.48 11.36 -16.42
CA HIS A 457 5.19 12.63 -16.51
C HIS A 457 4.25 13.82 -16.30
N LEU A 458 3.12 13.85 -17.03
CA LEU A 458 2.12 14.91 -16.89
C LEU A 458 1.56 14.97 -15.47
N ASN A 459 1.19 13.84 -14.87
CA ASN A 459 0.67 13.86 -13.50
C ASN A 459 1.69 14.45 -12.50
N THR A 460 2.96 14.05 -12.59
CA THR A 460 4.01 14.58 -11.70
C THR A 460 4.23 16.07 -11.91
N THR A 461 4.37 16.51 -13.17
CA THR A 461 4.61 17.91 -13.52
C THR A 461 3.42 18.79 -13.14
N LEU A 462 2.20 18.38 -13.49
CA LEU A 462 0.99 19.17 -13.27
C LEU A 462 0.59 19.23 -11.78
N SER A 463 0.90 18.20 -10.98
CA SER A 463 0.68 18.25 -9.53
C SER A 463 1.54 19.30 -8.81
N GLN A 464 2.69 19.67 -9.39
CA GLN A 464 3.63 20.64 -8.83
C GLN A 464 3.60 21.98 -9.59
N HIS A 465 2.64 22.16 -10.49
CA HIS A 465 2.55 23.36 -11.30
C HIS A 465 2.25 24.60 -10.44
N ASN A 466 2.79 25.76 -10.81
CA ASN A 466 2.62 27.00 -10.04
C ASN A 466 1.16 27.50 -10.06
N GLU A 467 0.44 27.28 -11.16
CA GLU A 467 -0.96 27.71 -11.31
C GLU A 467 -1.96 26.75 -10.64
N SER A 468 -2.90 27.29 -9.86
CA SER A 468 -3.91 26.49 -9.16
C SER A 468 -4.90 25.81 -10.09
N SER A 469 -5.36 26.52 -11.13
CA SER A 469 -6.30 25.99 -12.13
C SER A 469 -5.77 24.71 -12.81
N VAL A 470 -4.48 24.67 -13.11
CA VAL A 470 -3.81 23.50 -13.69
C VAL A 470 -3.75 22.33 -12.69
N ARG A 471 -3.43 22.61 -11.42
CA ARG A 471 -3.42 21.59 -10.36
C ARG A 471 -4.82 21.02 -10.11
N GLU A 472 -5.84 21.87 -10.08
CA GLU A 472 -7.25 21.49 -9.91
C GLU A 472 -7.76 20.67 -11.09
N THR A 473 -7.41 21.06 -12.32
CA THR A 473 -7.74 20.30 -13.54
C THR A 473 -7.12 18.90 -13.49
N ASN A 474 -5.84 18.82 -13.11
CA ASN A 474 -5.15 17.53 -12.95
C ASN A 474 -5.79 16.67 -11.86
N PHE A 475 -6.15 17.27 -10.72
CA PHE A 475 -6.85 16.57 -9.63
C PHE A 475 -8.21 16.02 -10.08
N SER A 476 -9.03 16.85 -10.73
CA SER A 476 -10.34 16.45 -11.25
C SER A 476 -10.23 15.34 -12.30
N ALA A 477 -9.26 15.46 -13.22
CA ALA A 477 -8.98 14.45 -14.24
C ALA A 477 -8.63 13.09 -13.63
N LYS A 478 -7.83 13.05 -12.55
CA LYS A 478 -7.50 11.81 -11.83
C LYS A 478 -8.72 11.15 -11.21
N ASN A 479 -9.61 11.94 -10.60
CA ASN A 479 -10.85 11.42 -10.02
C ASN A 479 -11.78 10.83 -11.09
N LYS A 480 -11.93 11.52 -12.22
CA LYS A 480 -12.69 10.98 -13.37
C LYS A 480 -12.06 9.72 -13.96
N ALA A 481 -10.73 9.67 -14.04
CA ALA A 481 -10.01 8.51 -14.54
C ALA A 481 -10.25 7.26 -13.69
N LEU A 482 -10.32 7.39 -12.35
CA LEU A 482 -10.68 6.30 -11.44
C LEU A 482 -12.07 5.75 -11.77
N LEU A 483 -13.07 6.63 -11.92
CA LEU A 483 -14.45 6.24 -12.26
C LEU A 483 -14.55 5.59 -13.65
N MET A 484 -13.72 6.01 -14.62
CA MET A 484 -13.67 5.40 -15.94
C MET A 484 -13.03 4.01 -15.89
N ALA A 485 -11.96 3.85 -15.11
CA ALA A 485 -11.24 2.59 -14.97
C ALA A 485 -12.03 1.48 -14.28
N GLU A 486 -13.12 1.83 -13.56
CA GLU A 486 -14.07 0.87 -13.00
C GLU A 486 -15.08 0.33 -14.03
N LYS A 487 -15.29 1.04 -15.15
CA LYS A 487 -16.34 0.74 -16.14
C LYS A 487 -15.82 0.20 -17.46
N LEU A 488 -14.55 0.44 -17.76
CA LEU A 488 -13.94 0.15 -19.05
C LEU A 488 -12.95 -1.00 -18.91
N GLU A 489 -13.07 -1.97 -19.82
CA GLU A 489 -12.12 -3.07 -19.93
C GLU A 489 -10.97 -2.71 -20.88
N TRP A 490 -9.82 -3.38 -20.71
CA TRP A 490 -8.61 -3.09 -21.49
C TRP A 490 -8.79 -3.32 -23.00
N ASP A 491 -9.56 -4.34 -23.37
CA ASP A 491 -9.92 -4.68 -24.75
C ASP A 491 -10.84 -3.63 -25.41
N GLN A 492 -11.54 -2.83 -24.62
CA GLN A 492 -12.36 -1.71 -25.10
C GLN A 492 -11.56 -0.43 -25.36
N LEU A 493 -10.38 -0.30 -24.74
CA LEU A 493 -9.47 0.82 -24.96
C LEU A 493 -8.55 0.62 -26.16
N ILE A 494 -8.16 -0.62 -26.43
CA ILE A 494 -7.47 -0.95 -27.66
C ILE A 494 -8.51 -0.84 -28.76
N MET A 495 -8.38 0.18 -29.62
CA MET A 495 -9.16 0.30 -30.85
C MET A 495 -9.31 -1.09 -31.45
N ARG A 496 -10.54 -1.63 -31.45
CA ARG A 496 -10.87 -2.89 -32.13
C ARG A 496 -10.13 -2.84 -33.45
N ARG A 497 -9.32 -3.87 -33.74
CA ARG A 497 -8.86 -4.10 -35.11
C ARG A 497 -10.11 -4.01 -35.96
N ALA A 498 -10.31 -2.89 -36.64
CA ALA A 498 -11.30 -2.82 -37.68
C ALA A 498 -10.88 -3.94 -38.63
N ASN A 499 -11.75 -4.92 -38.81
CA ASN A 499 -11.69 -5.82 -39.94
C ASN A 499 -11.67 -4.92 -41.17
N ILE A 500 -10.48 -4.62 -41.66
CA ILE A 500 -10.29 -4.09 -42.99
C ILE A 500 -10.15 -5.35 -43.83
N SER A 501 -11.29 -5.78 -44.36
CA SER A 501 -11.39 -6.65 -45.54
C SER A 501 -10.63 -6.03 -46.70
#